data_AF-A0A3D1HUJ0-F1
#
_entry.id   AF-A0A3D1HUJ0-F1
#
_cell.length_a   1.000
_cell.length_b   1.000
_cell.length_c   1.000
_cell.angle_alpha   90.00
_cell.angle_beta   90.00
_cell.angle_gamma   90.00
#
_symmetry.space_group_name_H-M   'P 1'
#
loop_
_entity.id
_entity.type
_entity.pdbx_description
1 polymer ?
#
loop_
_entity_poly.entity_id
_entity_poly.type
_entity_poly.pdbx_seq_one_letter_code
_entity_poly.pdbx_strand_id
1 'polypeptide(L)' 'VFMGDTGSMFLGGMVVAVSFGIGRPVLLIFAGITYFLEALSDIIQVAYYKKTKKRIFKMAPLHHHFEMCG' A
#
# COMPACT_ATOMS: atom_id res chain seq x y z
N VAL A 1 -3.78 19.71 -8.39
CA VAL A 1 -2.41 19.30 -8.77
C VAL A 1 -2.21 17.87 -8.27
N PHE A 2 -1.78 16.96 -9.14
CA PHE A 2 -1.54 15.56 -8.77
C PHE A 2 -0.12 15.39 -8.22
N MET A 3 0.05 14.51 -7.22
CA MET A 3 1.33 14.28 -6.57
C MET A 3 2.37 13.62 -7.49
N GLY A 4 1.92 12.74 -8.39
CA GLY A 4 2.77 12.01 -9.34
C GLY A 4 3.75 11.03 -8.69
N ASP A 5 4.47 10.28 -9.52
CA ASP A 5 5.42 9.26 -9.07
C ASP A 5 6.64 9.88 -8.35
N THR A 6 7.06 11.08 -8.79
CA THR A 6 8.17 11.81 -8.16
C THR A 6 7.85 12.16 -6.71
N GLY A 7 6.63 12.64 -6.44
CA GLY A 7 6.20 12.99 -5.08
C GLY A 7 5.97 11.77 -4.21
N SER A 8 5.32 10.72 -4.75
CA SER A 8 4.99 9.50 -4.00
C SER A 8 6.23 8.70 -3.60
N MET A 9 7.18 8.49 -4.51
CA MET A 9 8.42 7.79 -4.20
C MET A 9 9.31 8.58 -3.24
N PHE A 10 9.40 9.91 -3.42
CA PHE A 10 10.18 10.77 -2.52
C PHE A 10 9.63 10.73 -1.09
N LEU A 11 8.32 10.92 -0.91
CA LEU A 11 7.70 10.91 0.42
C LEU A 11 7.80 9.55 1.09
N GLY A 12 7.59 8.45 0.34
CA GLY A 12 7.77 7.10 0.86
C GLY A 12 9.21 6.85 1.34
N GLY A 13 10.20 7.21 0.51
CA GLY A 13 11.62 7.08 0.87
C GLY A 13 12.03 7.92 2.08
N MET A 14 11.53 9.16 2.17
CA MET A 14 11.80 10.06 3.30
C MET A 14 11.23 9.51 4.61
N VAL A 15 10.00 9.01 4.62
CA VAL A 15 9.35 8.45 5.83
C VAL A 15 10.13 7.24 6.36
N VAL A 16 10.61 6.38 5.45
CA VAL A 16 11.47 5.25 5.81
C VAL A 16 12.82 5.75 6.36
N ALA A 17 13.49 6.66 5.65
CA ALA A 17 14.79 7.19 6.07
C ALA A 17 14.75 7.83 7.47
N VAL A 18 13.72 8.62 7.76
CA VAL A 18 13.52 9.25 9.09
C VAL A 18 13.26 8.21 10.17
N SER A 19 12.44 7.20 9.88
CA SER A 19 12.10 6.16 10.87
C SER A 19 13.31 5.30 11.26
N PHE A 20 14.18 5.00 10.29
CA PHE A 20 15.45 4.34 10.57
C PHE A 20 16.46 5.28 11.23
N GLY A 21 16.51 6.57 10.85
CA GLY A 21 17.38 7.57 11.46
C GLY A 21 17.10 7.80 12.95
N ILE A 22 15.84 7.69 13.38
CA ILE A 22 15.45 7.79 14.80
C ILE A 22 15.66 6.45 15.55
N GLY A 23 16.04 5.38 14.85
CA GLY A 23 16.23 4.04 15.43
C GLY A 23 14.93 3.36 15.85
N ARG A 24 13.78 3.84 15.34
CA ARG A 24 12.44 3.31 15.67
C ARG A 24 11.66 2.90 14.42
N PRO A 25 12.18 1.95 13.62
CA PRO A 25 11.51 1.52 12.38
C PRO A 25 10.14 0.89 12.62
N VAL A 26 9.89 0.34 13.81
CA VAL A 26 8.60 -0.28 14.20
C VAL A 26 7.44 0.71 14.11
N LEU A 27 7.69 2.02 14.24
CA LEU A 27 6.67 3.06 14.09
C LEU A 27 6.04 3.07 12.69
N LEU A 28 6.77 2.63 11.66
CA LEU A 28 6.24 2.54 10.29
C LEU A 28 5.07 1.56 10.19
N ILE A 29 5.03 0.51 11.00
CA ILE A 29 3.93 -0.47 10.98
C ILE A 29 2.65 0.18 11.48
N PHE A 30 2.74 0.99 12.54
CA PHE A 30 1.58 1.66 13.13
C PHE A 30 1.15 2.90 12.33
N ALA A 31 2.12 3.75 11.96
CA ALA A 31 1.85 4.98 11.21
C ALA A 31 1.53 4.73 9.74
N GLY A 32 2.13 3.68 9.15
CA GLY A 32 1.98 3.29 7.75
C GLY A 32 1.08 2.08 7.54
N ILE A 33 0.21 1.77 8.51
CA ILE A 33 -0.66 0.59 8.42
C ILE A 33 -1.50 0.59 7.14
N THR A 34 -1.98 1.76 6.71
CA THR A 34 -2.71 1.92 5.45
C THR A 34 -1.83 1.60 4.24
N TYR A 35 -0.61 2.14 4.18
CA TYR A 35 0.34 1.83 3.09
C TYR A 35 0.62 0.33 3.03
N PHE A 36 0.77 -0.30 4.18
CA PHE A 36 1.01 -1.73 4.28
C PHE A 36 -0.19 -2.55 3.80
N LEU A 37 -1.42 -2.20 4.24
CA LEU A 37 -2.65 -2.87 3.84
C LEU A 37 -2.95 -2.70 2.34
N GLU A 38 -2.69 -1.53 1.76
CA GLU A 38 -2.85 -1.31 0.32
C GLU A 38 -1.89 -2.19 -0.48
N ALA A 39 -0.60 -2.21 -0.13
CA ALA A 39 0.39 -3.06 -0.78
C ALA A 39 0.05 -4.55 -0.60
N LEU A 40 -0.36 -4.97 0.59
CA LEU A 40 -0.78 -6.36 0.85
C LEU A 40 -1.98 -6.76 0.01
N SER A 41 -2.96 -5.87 -0.12
CA SER A 41 -4.17 -6.13 -0.91
C SER A 41 -3.85 -6.41 -2.37
N ASP A 42 -2.90 -5.67 -2.95
CA ASP A 42 -2.46 -5.86 -4.33
C ASP A 42 -1.66 -7.16 -4.50
N ILE A 43 -0.74 -7.46 -3.57
CA ILE A 43 0.03 -8.71 -3.60
C ILE A 43 -0.90 -9.92 -3.51
N ILE A 44 -1.88 -9.91 -2.59
CA ILE A 44 -2.87 -10.99 -2.44
C ILE A 44 -3.73 -11.11 -3.70
N GLN A 45 -4.20 -9.98 -4.24
CA GLN A 45 -5.01 -9.93 -5.47
C GLN A 45 -4.25 -10.58 -6.64
N VAL A 46 -2.99 -10.16 -6.88
CA VAL A 46 -2.17 -10.66 -7.98
C VAL A 46 -1.80 -12.13 -7.77
N ALA A 47 -1.39 -12.53 -6.57
CA ALA A 47 -1.03 -13.91 -6.25
C ALA A 47 -2.23 -14.86 -6.45
N TYR A 48 -3.41 -14.45 -5.98
CA TYR A 48 -4.62 -15.26 -6.12
C TYR A 48 -5.12 -15.31 -7.56
N TYR A 49 -5.08 -14.18 -8.29
CA TYR A 49 -5.47 -14.14 -9.69
C TYR A 49 -4.55 -15.01 -10.57
N LYS A 50 -3.25 -15.05 -10.28
CA LYS A 50 -2.31 -15.96 -10.96
C LYS A 50 -2.67 -17.43 -10.73
N LYS A 51 -3.07 -17.81 -9.51
CA LYS A 51 -3.37 -19.21 -9.15
C LYS A 51 -4.75 -19.68 -9.59
N THR A 52 -5.77 -18.82 -9.51
CA THR A 52 -7.18 -19.23 -9.65
C THR A 52 -7.91 -18.54 -10.80
N LYS A 53 -7.32 -17.52 -11.42
CA LYS A 53 -7.95 -16.61 -12.40
C LYS A 53 -9.21 -15.91 -11.88
N LYS A 54 -9.47 -15.96 -10.56
CA LYS A 54 -10.57 -15.25 -9.89
C LYS A 54 -10.00 -14.08 -9.09
N ARG A 55 -10.83 -13.09 -8.77
CA ARG A 55 -10.45 -11.92 -7.95
C ARG A 55 -11.02 -12.09 -6.54
N ILE A 56 -10.23 -11.80 -5.50
CA ILE A 56 -10.70 -11.81 -4.09
C ILE A 56 -11.39 -10.50 -3.78
N PHE A 57 -10.73 -9.37 -4.07
CA PHE A 57 -11.31 -8.05 -3.94
C PHE A 57 -11.94 -7.62 -5.27
N LYS A 58 -13.02 -6.84 -5.22
CA LYS A 58 -13.66 -6.26 -6.43
C LYS A 58 -12.63 -5.55 -7.31
N MET A 59 -11.71 -4.81 -6.69
CA MET A 59 -10.54 -4.19 -7.31
C MET A 59 -9.45 -4.00 -6.25
N ALA A 60 -8.19 -4.09 -6.64
CA ALA A 60 -7.05 -3.69 -5.82
C ALA A 60 -6.47 -2.39 -6.42
N PRO A 61 -5.96 -1.46 -5.59
CA PRO A 61 -5.74 -1.54 -4.15
C PRO A 61 -7.03 -1.45 -3.31
N LEU A 62 -6.91 -1.68 -2.00
CA LEU A 62 -8.03 -1.74 -1.06
C LEU A 62 -8.96 -0.51 -1.13
N HIS A 63 -8.47 0.69 -1.43
CA HIS A 63 -9.31 1.89 -1.57
C HIS A 63 -10.34 1.76 -2.70
N HIS A 64 -9.96 1.18 -3.86
CA HIS A 64 -10.89 0.95 -4.97
C HIS A 64 -11.87 -0.18 -4.65
N HIS A 65 -11.48 -1.12 -3.78
CA HIS A 65 -12.43 -2.12 -3.29
C HIS A 65 -13.59 -1.47 -2.53
N PHE A 66 -13.28 -0.51 -1.65
CA PHE A 66 -14.30 0.23 -0.90
C PHE A 66 -15.13 1.16 -1.81
N GLU A 67 -14.51 1.81 -2.79
CA GLU A 67 -15.21 2.64 -3.78
C GLU A 67 -16.28 1.86 -4.56
N MET A 68 -16.03 0.57 -4.87
CA MET A 68 -17.00 -0.29 -5.55
C MET A 68 -17.98 -1.02 -4.62
N CYS A 69 -17.84 -0.86 -3.31
CA CYS A 69 -18.77 -1.38 -2.31
C CYS A 69 -19.78 -0.33 -1.82
N GLY A 70 -19.52 0.95 -2.12
CA GLY A 70 -20.51 2.05 -2.10
C GLY A 70 -20.81 2.53 -3.50
#